data_AF-A0A3C1KAR8-F1
#
_entry.id   AF-A0A3C1KAR8-F1
#
_cell.length_a   1.000
_cell.length_b   1.000
_cell.length_c   1.000
_cell.angle_alpha   90.00
_cell.angle_beta   90.00
_cell.angle_gamma   90.00
#
_symmetry.space_group_name_H-M   'P 1'
#
loop_
_entity.id
_entity.type
_entity.pdbx_description
1 polymer ?
#
loop_
_entity_poly.entity_id
_entity_poly.type
_entity_poly.pdbx_seq_one_letter_code
_entity_poly.pdbx_strand_id
1 'polypeptide(L)' 'SQQLAKLRAAGVVSARRQGRRQLYRVDDPHIVAVVAAMLDHIAPDGTLAAPPDPRRPPRQPRFVRA' A
#
# COMPACT_ATOMS: atom_id res chain seq x y z
N SER A 1 10.71 8.05 1.35
CA SER A 1 9.29 8.12 0.93
C SER A 1 8.67 9.35 1.57
N GLN A 2 8.37 10.39 0.78
CA GLN A 2 7.77 11.62 1.32
C GLN A 2 6.30 11.40 1.70
N GLN A 3 5.52 10.70 0.86
CA GLN A 3 4.09 10.44 1.11
C GLN A 3 3.86 9.54 2.33
N LEU A 4 4.63 8.45 2.49
CA LEU A 4 4.47 7.57 3.66
C LEU A 4 4.93 8.26 4.96
N ALA A 5 5.87 9.22 4.88
CA ALA A 5 6.23 10.03 6.04
C ALA A 5 5.06 10.94 6.47
N LYS A 6 4.34 11.55 5.51
CA LYS A 6 3.13 12.33 5.79
C LYS A 6 2.03 11.46 6.40
N LEU A 7 1.76 10.28 5.83
CA LEU A 7 0.74 9.37 6.37
C LEU A 7 1.08 8.88 7.78
N ARG A 8 2.37 8.60 8.05
CA ARG A 8 2.82 8.26 9.41
C ARG A 8 2.62 9.41 10.37
N ALA A 9 2.95 10.63 9.96
CA ALA A 9 2.76 11.83 10.79
C ALA A 9 1.28 12.07 11.12
N ALA A 10 0.36 11.70 10.21
CA ALA A 10 -1.08 11.76 10.40
C ALA A 10 -1.67 10.54 11.15
N GLY A 11 -0.85 9.57 11.57
CA GLY A 11 -1.33 8.37 12.28
C GLY A 11 -2.02 7.32 11.41
N VAL A 12 -2.06 7.49 10.08
CA VAL A 12 -2.74 6.57 9.14
C VAL A 12 -1.97 5.25 8.97
N VAL A 13 -0.65 5.30 9.12
CA VAL A 13 0.23 4.12 9.02
C VAL A 13 1.21 4.08 10.17
N SER A 14 1.49 2.87 10.65
CA SER A 14 2.66 2.60 11.48
C SER A 14 3.89 2.39 10.61
N ALA A 15 5.08 2.53 11.20
CA ALA A 15 6.33 2.24 10.50
C ALA A 15 7.31 1.50 11.42
N ARG A 16 7.93 0.45 10.90
CA ARG A 16 9.00 -0.30 11.57
C ARG A 16 10.24 -0.40 10.70
N ARG A 17 11.41 -0.38 11.33
CA ARG A 17 12.69 -0.61 10.65
C ARG A 17 13.00 -2.09 10.59
N GLN A 18 13.33 -2.60 9.40
CA GLN A 18 13.84 -3.95 9.19
C GLN A 18 15.16 -3.85 8.40
N GLY A 19 16.28 -3.87 9.13
CA GLY A 19 17.61 -3.65 8.59
C GLY A 19 17.75 -2.27 7.93
N ARG A 20 18.01 -2.26 6.61
CA ARG A 20 18.10 -1.03 5.79
C ARG A 20 16.76 -0.56 5.25
N ARG A 21 15.64 -1.22 5.58
CA ARG A 21 14.30 -0.94 5.03
C ARG A 21 13.36 -0.39 6.09
N GLN A 22 12.45 0.48 5.65
CA GLN A 22 11.32 0.93 6.46
C GLN A 22 10.04 0.33 5.92
N LEU A 23 9.36 -0.45 6.76
CA LEU A 23 8.11 -1.13 6.44
C LEU A 23 6.97 -0.34 7.06
N TYR A 24 5.96 -0.06 6.25
CA TYR A 24 4.77 0.68 6.66
C TYR A 24 3.59 -0.25 6.65
N ARG A 25 2.71 -0.13 7.65
CA ARG A 25 1.51 -0.94 7.78
C ARG A 25 0.33 -0.05 8.16
N VAL A 26 -0.83 -0.36 7.61
CA VAL A 26 -2.11 0.16 8.11
C VAL A 26 -2.59 -0.85 9.16
N ASP A 27 -2.64 -0.43 10.41
CA ASP A 27 -3.04 -1.30 11.53
C ASP A 27 -4.49 -1.06 11.97
N ASP A 28 -5.05 0.10 11.67
CA ASP A 28 -6.42 0.47 12.04
C ASP A 28 -7.45 -0.19 11.08
N PRO A 29 -8.32 -1.08 11.58
CA PRO A 29 -9.36 -1.72 10.77
C PRO A 29 -10.32 -0.71 10.11
N HIS A 30 -10.57 0.44 10.73
CA HIS A 30 -11.47 1.46 10.18
C HIS A 30 -10.86 2.11 8.94
N ILE A 31 -9.55 2.38 8.94
CA ILE A 31 -8.85 2.91 7.76
C ILE A 31 -8.89 1.88 6.63
N VAL A 32 -8.70 0.59 6.94
CA VAL A 32 -8.81 -0.49 5.95
C VAL A 32 -10.21 -0.53 5.34
N ALA A 33 -11.26 -0.41 6.16
CA ALA A 33 -12.65 -0.42 5.69
C ALA A 33 -12.95 0.76 4.76
N VAL A 34 -12.48 1.97 5.08
CA VAL A 34 -12.66 3.16 4.23
C VAL A 34 -11.95 2.97 2.89
N VAL A 35 -10.70 2.50 2.90
CA VAL A 35 -9.96 2.23 1.67
C VAL A 35 -10.70 1.18 0.84
N ALA A 36 -11.11 0.06 1.44
CA ALA A 36 -11.86 -0.98 0.74
C ALA A 36 -13.13 -0.43 0.06
N ALA A 37 -13.95 0.35 0.78
CA ALA A 37 -15.14 0.96 0.22
C ALA A 37 -14.84 1.94 -0.93
N MET A 38 -13.75 2.71 -0.82
CA MET A 38 -13.30 3.57 -1.93
C MET A 38 -12.90 2.74 -3.15
N LEU A 39 -12.17 1.65 -2.95
CA LEU A 39 -11.74 0.77 -4.04
C LEU A 39 -12.92 0.09 -4.73
N ASP A 40 -13.89 -0.43 -3.96
CA ASP A 40 -15.10 -1.02 -4.50
C ASP A 40 -15.89 -0.03 -5.36
N HIS A 41 -15.86 1.26 -5.00
CA HIS A 41 -16.55 2.31 -5.75
C HIS A 41 -15.83 2.71 -7.04
N ILE A 42 -14.49 2.82 -7.03
CA ILE A 42 -13.72 3.36 -8.17
C ILE A 42 -13.10 2.28 -9.06
N ALA A 43 -12.99 1.06 -8.56
CA ALA A 43 -12.45 -0.11 -9.25
C ALA A 43 -13.33 -1.33 -8.95
N PRO A 44 -14.60 -1.33 -9.39
CA PRO A 44 -15.56 -2.40 -9.10
C PRO A 44 -15.14 -3.77 -9.65
N ASP A 45 -14.25 -3.81 -10.64
CA ASP A 45 -13.63 -5.01 -11.21
C ASP A 45 -12.30 -5.41 -10.52
N GLY A 46 -11.94 -4.70 -9.44
CA GLY A 46 -10.69 -4.88 -8.70
C GLY A 46 -9.47 -4.26 -9.38
N THR A 47 -9.64 -3.54 -10.50
CA THR A 47 -8.53 -3.01 -11.29
C THR A 47 -8.32 -1.51 -11.04
N LEU A 48 -7.45 -1.18 -10.09
CA LEU A 48 -6.98 0.20 -9.89
C LEU A 48 -5.81 0.57 -10.82
N ALA A 49 -5.14 -0.43 -11.37
CA ALA A 49 -3.94 -0.25 -12.17
C ALA A 49 -4.29 -0.44 -13.66
N ALA A 50 -3.77 0.46 -14.50
CA ALA A 50 -3.77 0.21 -15.94
C ALA A 50 -3.17 -1.18 -16.24
N PRO A 51 -3.60 -1.85 -17.33
CA PRO A 51 -3.06 -3.15 -17.72
C PRO A 51 -1.53 -3.14 -17.66
N PRO A 52 -0.89 -4.18 -17.11
CA PRO A 52 0.57 -4.20 -16.97
C PRO A 52 1.21 -4.01 -18.34
N ASP A 53 2.08 -3.00 -18.46
CA ASP A 53 2.86 -2.80 -19.68
C ASP A 53 3.74 -4.04 -19.91
N PRO A 54 3.55 -4.80 -21.01
CA PRO A 54 4.30 -6.02 -21.28
C PRO A 54 5.81 -5.79 -21.43
N ARG A 55 6.24 -4.55 -21.69
CA ARG A 55 7.66 -4.18 -21.75
C ARG A 55 8.28 -4.02 -20.36
N ARG A 56 7.48 -3.94 -19.31
CA ARG A 56 7.95 -3.73 -17.95
C ARG A 56 8.20 -5.08 -17.27
N PRO A 57 9.43 -5.37 -16.82
CA PRO A 57 9.67 -6.59 -16.06
C PRO A 57 8.81 -6.61 -14.79
N PRO A 58 8.28 -7.77 -14.38
CA PRO A 58 7.41 -7.87 -13.21
C PRO A 58 8.16 -7.38 -11.97
N ARG A 59 7.57 -6.41 -11.26
CA ARG A 59 8.10 -5.96 -9.97
C ARG A 59 7.88 -7.09 -8.97
N GLN A 60 8.94 -7.84 -8.66
CA GLN A 60 8.86 -8.81 -7.58
C GLN A 60 8.45 -8.09 -6.28
N PRO A 61 7.44 -8.60 -5.55
CA PRO A 61 7.06 -8.04 -4.28
C PRO A 61 8.29 -8.03 -3.37
N ARG A 62 8.70 -6.84 -2.94
CA ARG A 62 9.88 -6.65 -2.07
C ARG A 62 9.65 -7.10 -0.62
N PHE A 63 8.49 -7.70 -0.34
CA PHE A 63 8.07 -8.14 0.98
C PHE A 63 7.84 -9.65 0.93
N VAL A 64 8.70 -10.41 1.61
CA VAL A 64 8.46 -11.82 1.93
C VAL A 64 7.70 -11.82 3.25
N ARG A 65 6.56 -12.53 3.33
CA ARG A 65 5.89 -12.81 4.61
C ARG A 65 6.90 -13.59 5.47
N ALA A 66 7.33 -12.98 6.58
CA ALA A 66 7.99 -13.70 7.66
C ALA A 66 6.92 -14.39 8.51
#